data_AF-A0AAW7A0W8-F1
#
_entry.id   AF-A0AAW7A0W8-F1
#
_cell.length_a   1.000
_cell.length_b   1.000
_cell.length_c   1.000
_cell.angle_alpha   90.00
_cell.angle_beta   90.00
_cell.angle_gamma   90.00
#
_symmetry.space_group_name_H-M   'P 1'
#
loop_
_entity.id
_entity.type
_entity.pdbx_description
1 polymer ?
#
loop_
_entity_poly.entity_id
_entity_poly.type
_entity_poly.pdbx_seq_one_letter_code
_entity_poly.pdbx_strand_id
1 'polypeptide(L)'
;MDKRTVHFISYPTSDLACIAAQLLFSRSSDRYHISYERLPNEEDCGDTLDCFGYFGYLFLDASDEIEPGYDYVIDINYAMHRVGRRREAYQKNLYWEVTCNQNAIEELQNHVSYFSSRCDVIL
;
A
#
# COMPACT_ATOMS: atom_id res chain seq x y z
N MET A 1 19.35 10.78 7.26
CA MET A 1 19.20 9.75 6.21
C MET A 1 17.97 10.12 5.43
N ASP A 2 18.05 10.06 4.10
CA ASP A 2 16.87 10.28 3.25
C ASP A 2 15.87 9.15 3.48
N LYS A 3 14.59 9.51 3.56
CA LYS A 3 13.50 8.53 3.75
C LYS A 3 13.38 7.67 2.51
N ARG A 4 13.18 6.37 2.69
CA ARG A 4 12.90 5.46 1.57
C ARG A 4 11.48 5.67 1.08
N THR A 5 11.23 5.42 -0.19
CA THR A 5 9.92 5.62 -0.81
C THR A 5 9.17 4.28 -0.95
N VAL A 6 7.91 4.25 -0.55
CA VAL A 6 7.04 3.07 -0.59
C VAL A 6 5.75 3.44 -1.30
N HIS A 7 5.40 2.65 -2.30
CA HIS A 7 4.17 2.82 -3.07
C HIS A 7 3.29 1.58 -2.96
N PHE A 8 1.99 1.76 -2.70
CA PHE A 8 1.01 0.69 -2.62
C PHE A 8 0.06 0.71 -3.81
N ILE A 9 -0.20 -0.47 -4.37
CA ILE A 9 -1.24 -0.71 -5.37
C ILE A 9 -2.02 -1.97 -4.97
N SER A 10 -3.34 -1.95 -5.14
CA SER A 10 -4.18 -3.10 -4.79
C SER A 10 -5.31 -3.36 -5.78
N TYR A 11 -5.82 -4.59 -5.77
CA TYR A 11 -6.97 -5.07 -6.55
C TYR A 11 -7.83 -5.99 -5.64
N PRO A 12 -9.17 -6.07 -5.81
CA PRO A 12 -10.03 -5.41 -6.79
C PRO A 12 -10.43 -3.99 -6.44
N THR A 13 -9.98 -3.49 -5.29
CA THR A 13 -10.24 -2.12 -4.80
C THR A 13 -8.94 -1.47 -4.37
N SER A 14 -8.86 -0.15 -4.50
CA SER A 14 -7.78 0.71 -3.97
C SER A 14 -7.83 0.83 -2.43
N ASP A 15 -8.95 0.44 -1.81
CA ASP A 15 -9.14 0.51 -0.36
C ASP A 15 -8.07 -0.28 0.40
N LEU A 16 -7.65 -1.43 -0.12
CA LEU A 16 -6.60 -2.24 0.52
C LEU A 16 -5.24 -1.51 0.51
N ALA A 17 -4.88 -0.87 -0.60
CA ALA A 17 -3.67 -0.06 -0.70
C ALA A 17 -3.76 1.18 0.19
N CYS A 18 -4.92 1.84 0.25
CA CYS A 18 -5.18 2.94 1.16
C CYS A 18 -4.95 2.50 2.62
N ILE A 19 -5.66 1.46 3.08
CA ILE A 19 -5.54 0.94 4.46
C ILE A 19 -4.09 0.56 4.76
N ALA A 20 -3.41 -0.18 3.87
CA ALA A 20 -2.02 -0.57 4.05
C ALA A 20 -1.08 0.63 4.21
N ALA A 21 -1.28 1.66 3.37
CA ALA A 21 -0.51 2.91 3.43
C ALA A 21 -0.75 3.66 4.74
N GLN A 22 -2.00 3.78 5.21
CA GLN A 22 -2.30 4.43 6.49
C GLN A 22 -1.68 3.67 7.68
N LEU A 23 -1.74 2.34 7.66
CA LEU A 23 -1.14 1.49 8.69
C LEU A 23 0.39 1.67 8.74
N LEU A 24 1.05 1.70 7.58
CA LEU A 24 2.49 1.94 7.52
C LEU A 24 2.84 3.37 7.96
N PHE A 25 2.06 4.36 7.54
CA PHE A 25 2.26 5.77 7.90
C PHE A 25 2.20 5.99 9.41
N SER A 26 1.20 5.39 10.06
CA SER A 26 1.03 5.47 11.50
C SER A 26 2.22 4.88 12.28
N ARG A 27 2.92 3.91 11.69
CA ARG A 27 4.01 3.17 12.33
C ARG A 27 5.40 3.68 11.98
N SER A 28 5.60 4.22 10.78
CA SER A 28 6.95 4.43 10.21
C SER A 28 7.04 5.63 9.26
N SER A 29 6.18 6.64 9.43
CA SER A 29 6.23 7.89 8.64
C SER A 29 7.51 8.71 8.83
N ASP A 30 8.27 8.47 9.89
CA ASP A 30 9.61 9.04 10.11
C ASP A 30 10.66 8.44 9.17
N ARG A 31 10.42 7.23 8.65
CA ARG A 31 11.37 6.44 7.85
C ARG A 31 11.03 6.41 6.36
N TYR A 32 9.74 6.45 6.05
CA TYR A 32 9.24 6.25 4.70
C TYR A 32 8.47 7.47 4.17
N HIS A 33 8.66 7.76 2.88
CA HIS A 33 7.70 8.50 2.08
C HIS A 33 6.70 7.49 1.51
N ILE A 34 5.43 7.61 1.88
CA ILE A 34 4.41 6.59 1.62
C ILE A 34 3.37 7.18 0.69
N SER A 35 3.04 6.42 -0.35
CA SER A 35 1.98 6.75 -1.31
C SER A 35 1.19 5.49 -1.64
N TYR A 36 -0.04 5.67 -2.12
CA TYR A 36 -0.82 4.60 -2.72
C TYR A 36 -1.49 5.13 -3.98
N GLU A 37 -1.72 4.29 -4.98
CA GLU A 37 -2.50 4.68 -6.15
C GLU A 37 -3.95 4.25 -6.06
N ARG A 38 -4.79 5.00 -6.76
CA ARG A 38 -6.17 4.66 -7.00
C ARG A 38 -6.31 4.03 -8.37
N LEU A 39 -7.02 2.91 -8.44
CA LEU A 39 -7.32 2.24 -9.68
C LEU A 39 -8.25 3.09 -10.56
N PRO A 40 -8.10 3.02 -11.90
CA PRO A 40 -9.01 3.71 -12.82
C PRO A 40 -10.45 3.25 -12.61
N ASN A 41 -11.40 4.19 -12.55
CA ASN A 41 -12.85 3.99 -12.41
C ASN A 41 -13.37 3.67 -10.99
N GLU A 42 -12.59 3.84 -9.94
CA GLU A 42 -13.10 3.77 -8.56
C GLU A 42 -13.50 5.15 -8.02
N GLU A 43 -14.55 5.21 -7.22
CA GLU A 43 -14.93 6.39 -6.41
C GLU A 43 -14.00 6.56 -5.19
N ASP A 44 -14.09 7.70 -4.49
CA ASP A 44 -13.13 8.04 -3.42
C ASP A 44 -13.20 6.98 -2.31
N CYS A 45 -12.04 6.55 -1.81
CA CYS A 45 -11.91 5.60 -0.71
C CYS A 45 -12.47 6.23 0.58
N GLY A 46 -13.77 6.11 0.81
CA GLY A 46 -14.45 6.70 1.96
C GLY A 46 -15.57 5.83 2.50
N ASP A 47 -16.50 5.43 1.64
CA ASP A 47 -17.74 4.77 2.08
C ASP A 47 -17.63 3.24 2.21
N THR A 48 -16.52 2.63 1.78
CA THR A 48 -16.32 1.17 1.70
C THR A 48 -15.28 0.61 2.67
N LEU A 49 -14.54 1.46 3.39
CA LEU A 49 -13.47 1.04 4.31
C LEU A 49 -14.00 0.24 5.51
N ASP A 50 -15.21 0.56 5.97
CA ASP A 50 -15.92 -0.16 7.02
C ASP A 50 -16.17 -1.63 6.65
N CYS A 51 -16.32 -1.95 5.35
CA CYS A 51 -16.49 -3.33 4.88
C CYS A 51 -15.24 -4.18 5.11
N PHE A 52 -14.07 -3.54 5.19
CA PHE A 52 -12.79 -4.17 5.54
C PHE A 52 -12.47 -4.08 7.04
N GLY A 53 -13.36 -3.43 7.82
CA GLY A 53 -13.24 -3.23 9.27
C GLY A 53 -12.45 -1.99 9.68
N TYR A 54 -12.21 -1.03 8.76
CA TYR A 54 -11.24 0.06 8.99
C TYR A 54 -11.95 1.31 9.46
N PHE A 55 -11.71 1.66 10.73
CA PHE A 55 -12.31 2.83 11.38
C PHE A 55 -11.26 3.88 11.78
N GLY A 56 -10.09 3.84 11.12
CA GLY A 56 -8.97 4.74 11.41
C GLY A 56 -9.07 6.08 10.67
N TYR A 57 -8.22 7.03 11.05
CA TYR A 57 -8.08 8.29 10.33
C TYR A 57 -7.25 8.09 9.05
N LEU A 58 -7.68 8.75 7.97
CA LEU A 58 -6.93 8.84 6.73
C LEU A 58 -6.03 10.08 6.76
N PHE A 59 -4.72 9.87 6.66
CA PHE A 59 -3.71 10.94 6.66
C PHE A 59 -3.07 11.17 5.29
N LEU A 60 -3.21 10.18 4.40
CA LEU A 60 -2.64 10.17 3.07
C LEU A 60 -3.73 10.27 2.01
N ASP A 61 -3.50 11.14 1.03
CA ASP A 61 -4.27 11.22 -0.21
C ASP A 61 -3.74 10.23 -1.24
N ALA A 62 -4.60 9.84 -2.20
CA ALA A 62 -4.20 8.98 -3.30
C ALA A 62 -3.23 9.71 -4.24
N SER A 63 -2.28 8.96 -4.81
CA SER A 63 -1.38 9.41 -5.86
C SER A 63 -1.92 8.97 -7.22
N ASP A 64 -2.01 9.90 -8.16
CA ASP A 64 -2.42 9.61 -9.55
C ASP A 64 -1.27 9.04 -10.40
N GLU A 65 -0.03 9.24 -9.96
CA GLU A 65 1.16 8.82 -10.70
C GLU A 65 1.99 7.84 -9.87
N ILE A 66 2.43 6.76 -10.53
CA ILE A 66 3.52 5.93 -10.03
C ILE A 66 4.80 6.61 -10.50
N GLU A 67 5.52 7.26 -9.60
CA GLU A 67 6.83 7.79 -9.94
C GLU A 67 7.82 6.65 -10.21
N PRO A 68 8.70 6.80 -11.21
CA PRO A 68 9.73 5.80 -11.50
C PRO A 68 10.57 5.44 -10.25
N GLY A 69 10.84 6.42 -9.37
CA GLY A 69 11.84 6.37 -8.30
C GLY A 69 11.56 5.54 -7.05
N TYR A 70 10.50 4.73 -6.96
CA TYR A 70 10.18 4.06 -5.70
C TYR A 70 11.21 3.00 -5.27
N ASP A 71 11.64 3.04 -4.01
CA ASP A 71 12.48 2.00 -3.42
C ASP A 71 11.71 0.68 -3.30
N TYR A 72 10.45 0.76 -2.87
CA TYR A 72 9.55 -0.37 -2.71
C TYR A 72 8.20 -0.13 -3.37
N VAL A 73 7.73 -1.12 -4.10
CA VAL A 73 6.35 -1.20 -4.60
C VAL A 73 5.69 -2.41 -3.96
N ILE A 74 4.58 -2.19 -3.28
CA ILE A 74 3.78 -3.23 -2.64
C ILE A 74 2.58 -3.51 -3.54
N ASP A 75 2.62 -4.66 -4.21
CA ASP A 75 1.57 -5.16 -5.11
C ASP A 75 0.64 -6.09 -4.35
N ILE A 76 -0.54 -5.59 -3.97
CA ILE A 76 -1.55 -6.35 -3.25
C ILE A 76 -2.49 -7.00 -4.27
N ASN A 77 -2.63 -8.32 -4.20
CA ASN A 77 -3.53 -9.12 -5.06
C ASN A 77 -3.25 -8.98 -6.57
N TYR A 78 -1.98 -8.80 -6.95
CA TYR A 78 -1.49 -8.74 -8.34
C TYR A 78 -2.11 -7.61 -9.14
N ALA A 79 -2.40 -6.50 -8.47
CA ALA A 79 -2.97 -5.31 -9.06
C ALA A 79 -2.14 -4.83 -10.24
N MET A 80 -0.81 -4.81 -10.14
CA MET A 80 0.06 -4.34 -11.23
C MET A 80 -0.17 -5.12 -12.53
N HIS A 81 -0.32 -6.44 -12.41
CA HIS A 81 -0.61 -7.30 -13.55
C HIS A 81 -2.01 -7.01 -14.13
N ARG A 82 -3.00 -6.76 -13.27
CA ARG A 82 -4.38 -6.47 -13.67
C ARG A 82 -4.51 -5.12 -14.40
N VAL A 83 -3.76 -4.10 -13.98
CA VAL A 83 -3.76 -2.77 -14.62
C VAL A 83 -2.80 -2.66 -15.80
N GLY A 84 -2.09 -3.74 -16.16
CA GLY A 84 -1.15 -3.75 -17.28
C GLY A 84 0.08 -2.85 -17.07
N ARG A 85 0.37 -2.46 -15.83
CA ARG A 85 1.58 -1.69 -15.50
C ARG A 85 2.80 -2.60 -15.44
N ARG A 86 3.93 -2.09 -15.92
CA ARG A 86 5.20 -2.83 -15.98
C ARG A 86 6.12 -2.45 -14.83
N ARG A 87 6.87 -3.44 -14.34
CA ARG A 87 7.89 -3.29 -13.31
C ARG A 87 9.09 -2.53 -13.86
N GLU A 88 9.56 -1.50 -13.15
CA GLU A 88 10.87 -0.92 -13.46
C GLU A 88 12.00 -1.69 -12.76
N ALA A 89 13.16 -1.81 -13.42
CA ALA A 89 14.20 -2.76 -13.04
C ALA A 89 14.87 -2.49 -11.68
N TYR A 90 14.73 -1.28 -11.14
CA TYR A 90 15.37 -0.84 -9.90
C TYR A 90 14.42 -0.82 -8.70
N GLN A 91 13.11 -1.05 -8.92
CA GLN A 91 12.10 -1.07 -7.87
C GLN A 91 12.06 -2.42 -7.17
N LYS A 92 12.11 -2.45 -5.83
CA LYS A 92 11.87 -3.70 -5.08
C LYS A 92 10.37 -3.94 -4.98
N ASN A 93 9.89 -4.87 -5.79
CA ASN A 93 8.48 -5.25 -5.82
C ASN A 93 8.22 -6.36 -4.78
N LEU A 94 7.31 -6.11 -3.84
CA LEU A 94 6.83 -7.09 -2.87
C LEU A 94 5.37 -7.40 -3.16
N TYR A 95 5.03 -8.68 -3.07
CA TYR A 95 3.67 -9.15 -3.32
C TYR A 95 3.00 -9.56 -2.02
N TRP A 96 1.81 -9.01 -1.76
CA TRP A 96 0.95 -9.40 -0.64
C TRP A 96 -0.39 -9.94 -1.17
N GLU A 97 -0.89 -10.96 -0.51
CA GLU A 97 -2.20 -11.54 -0.80
C GLU A 97 -3.10 -11.28 0.40
N VAL A 98 -4.22 -10.61 0.15
CA VAL A 98 -5.10 -10.10 1.19
C VAL A 98 -6.54 -10.40 0.83
N THR A 99 -7.27 -11.02 1.75
CA THR A 99 -8.68 -11.30 1.57
C THR A 99 -9.50 -10.01 1.61
N CYS A 100 -10.51 -9.90 0.73
CA CYS A 100 -11.36 -8.71 0.62
C CYS A 100 -12.61 -8.83 1.49
N ASN A 101 -12.44 -8.92 2.82
CA ASN A 101 -13.52 -8.99 3.79
C ASN A 101 -13.11 -8.32 5.12
N GLN A 102 -13.89 -8.50 6.19
CA GLN A 102 -13.62 -7.89 7.50
C GLN A 102 -12.28 -8.29 8.16
N ASN A 103 -11.62 -9.35 7.69
CA ASN A 103 -10.31 -9.77 8.17
C ASN A 103 -9.14 -9.07 7.45
N ALA A 104 -9.41 -8.29 6.39
CA ALA A 104 -8.39 -7.64 5.58
C ALA A 104 -7.41 -6.81 6.41
N ILE A 105 -7.88 -6.14 7.46
CA ILE A 105 -7.04 -5.30 8.31
C ILE A 105 -6.07 -6.12 9.14
N GLU A 106 -6.51 -7.24 9.69
CA GLU A 106 -5.62 -8.09 10.48
C GLU A 106 -4.49 -8.63 9.58
N GLU A 107 -4.83 -9.07 8.37
CA GLU A 107 -3.86 -9.50 7.36
C GLU A 107 -2.90 -8.36 6.98
N LEU A 108 -3.43 -7.16 6.69
CA LEU A 108 -2.63 -5.99 6.36
C LEU A 108 -1.73 -5.53 7.51
N GLN A 109 -2.22 -5.57 8.75
CA GLN A 109 -1.42 -5.24 9.94
C GLN A 109 -0.25 -6.22 10.11
N ASN A 110 -0.47 -7.51 9.85
CA ASN A 110 0.59 -8.52 9.86
C ASN A 110 1.63 -8.26 8.76
N HIS A 111 1.18 -7.98 7.53
CA HIS A 111 2.07 -7.64 6.42
C HIS A 111 2.90 -6.37 6.69
N VAL A 112 2.27 -5.29 7.16
CA VAL A 112 2.93 -4.03 7.52
C VAL A 112 3.92 -4.24 8.69
N SER A 113 3.54 -5.03 9.69
CA SER A 113 4.43 -5.36 10.81
C SER A 113 5.65 -6.15 10.34
N TYR A 114 5.46 -7.13 9.46
CA TYR A 114 6.55 -7.88 8.87
C TYR A 114 7.47 -6.99 8.02
N PHE A 115 6.89 -6.19 7.12
CA PHE A 115 7.60 -5.25 6.25
C PHE A 115 8.47 -4.29 7.05
N SER A 116 7.87 -3.56 8.01
CA SER A 116 8.63 -2.67 8.89
C SER A 116 9.74 -3.45 9.62
N SER A 117 9.47 -4.61 10.21
CA SER A 117 10.49 -5.36 10.96
C SER A 117 11.67 -5.90 10.13
N ARG A 118 11.50 -6.15 8.83
CA ARG A 118 12.50 -6.82 7.98
C ARG A 118 13.19 -5.86 7.01
N CYS A 119 12.44 -4.91 6.46
CA CYS A 119 12.96 -3.91 5.55
C CYS A 119 13.65 -2.75 6.30
N ASP A 120 13.37 -2.58 7.60
CA ASP A 120 14.13 -1.67 8.48
C ASP A 120 15.52 -2.22 8.86
N VAL A 121 15.76 -3.54 8.76
CA VAL A 121 16.99 -4.20 9.29
C VAL A 121 18.17 -4.14 8.32
N ILE A 122 17.98 -3.68 7.07
CA ILE A 122 19.09 -3.43 6.15
C ILE A 122 19.52 -1.96 6.30
N LEU A 123 20.27 -1.69 7.36
CA LEU A 123 21.13 -0.52 7.58
C LEU A 123 22.58 -0.99 7.67
#